data_AF-A0A357JJT9-F1
#
_entry.id   AF-A0A357JJT9-F1
#
_cell.length_a   1.000
_cell.length_b   1.000
_cell.length_c   1.000
_cell.angle_alpha   90.00
_cell.angle_beta   90.00
_cell.angle_gamma   90.00
#
_symmetry.space_group_name_H-M   'P 1'
#
loop_
_entity.id
_entity.type
_entity.pdbx_description
1 polymer ?
#
loop_
_entity_poly.entity_id
_entity_poly.type
_entity_poly.pdbx_seq_one_letter_code
_entity_poly.pdbx_strand_id
1 'polypeptide(L)'
;MFKIGETVVCIDARRRWYKLGRLKKNEMYTVVGFNPYDDGLILKEIKSPRSGCKAYAADRFRKVDYAFADKILSDLQLKLPKRKIKFNFKKRRFHR
;
A
#
# COMPACT_ATOMS: atom_id res chain seq x y z
N MET A 1 -5.23 -0.67 -16.96
CA MET A 1 -4.09 0.21 -17.28
C MET A 1 -3.74 1.08 -16.07
N PHE A 2 -2.47 1.14 -15.69
CA PHE A 2 -1.98 1.98 -14.58
C PHE A 2 -1.80 3.44 -15.04
N LYS A 3 -1.73 4.38 -14.10
CA LYS A 3 -1.50 5.81 -14.36
C LYS A 3 -0.29 6.34 -13.59
N ILE A 4 0.38 7.37 -14.12
CA ILE A 4 1.42 8.09 -13.37
C ILE A 4 0.78 8.76 -12.16
N GLY A 5 1.44 8.68 -11.01
CA GLY A 5 0.94 9.13 -9.72
C GLY A 5 0.02 8.12 -9.01
N GLU A 6 -0.28 6.97 -9.63
CA GLU A 6 -1.12 5.95 -9.02
C GLU A 6 -0.34 5.12 -8.00
N THR A 7 -0.96 4.85 -6.85
CA THR A 7 -0.45 3.93 -5.84
C THR A 7 -0.81 2.50 -6.20
N VAL A 8 0.19 1.63 -6.25
CA VAL A 8 0.06 0.21 -6.58
C VAL A 8 0.66 -0.66 -5.49
N VAL A 9 0.08 -1.84 -5.28
CA VAL A 9 0.57 -2.84 -4.32
C VAL A 9 1.31 -3.92 -5.09
N CYS A 10 2.52 -4.24 -4.66
CA CYS A 10 3.26 -5.39 -5.17
C CYS A 10 2.60 -6.70 -4.71
N ILE A 11 2.08 -7.48 -5.64
CA ILE A 11 1.50 -8.80 -5.36
C ILE A 11 2.53 -9.92 -5.51
N ASP A 12 3.55 -9.71 -6.34
CA ASP A 12 4.62 -10.67 -6.53
C ASP A 12 6.01 -10.01 -6.45
N ALA A 13 6.69 -10.21 -5.32
CA ALA A 13 8.06 -9.76 -5.12
C ALA A 13 9.13 -10.77 -5.62
N ARG A 14 8.72 -11.96 -6.08
CA ARG A 14 9.64 -13.03 -6.46
C ARG A 14 10.40 -12.68 -7.73
N ARG A 15 11.60 -13.25 -7.82
CA ARG A 15 12.35 -13.40 -9.08
C ARG A 15 12.78 -14.85 -9.15
N ARG A 16 12.73 -15.45 -10.36
CA ARG A 16 12.89 -16.89 -10.56
C ARG A 16 14.09 -17.45 -9.80
N TRP A 17 15.32 -16.88 -9.91
CA TRP A 17 16.51 -17.58 -9.39
C TRP A 17 17.55 -16.82 -8.52
N TYR A 18 17.77 -15.48 -8.54
CA TYR A 18 18.69 -14.81 -7.57
C TYR A 18 18.40 -13.31 -7.33
N LYS A 19 18.73 -12.87 -6.09
CA LYS A 19 18.74 -11.52 -5.47
C LYS A 19 17.50 -10.63 -5.67
N LEU A 20 16.87 -10.34 -4.52
CA LEU A 20 15.80 -9.38 -4.29
C LEU A 20 16.06 -8.08 -5.06
N GLY A 21 15.25 -7.82 -6.09
CA GLY A 21 14.91 -6.44 -6.35
C GLY A 21 14.35 -5.87 -5.05
N ARG A 22 14.55 -4.58 -4.77
CA ARG A 22 14.10 -3.96 -3.51
C ARG A 22 12.57 -3.99 -3.30
N LEU A 23 11.83 -4.64 -4.20
CA LEU A 23 10.42 -4.97 -4.09
C LEU A 23 10.17 -5.92 -2.92
N LYS A 24 9.19 -5.56 -2.10
CA LYS A 24 8.61 -6.42 -1.08
C LYS A 24 7.16 -6.70 -1.43
N LYS A 25 6.71 -7.91 -1.11
CA LYS A 25 5.34 -8.33 -1.32
C LYS A 25 4.44 -7.57 -0.36
N ASN A 26 3.27 -7.14 -0.82
CA ASN A 26 2.28 -6.33 -0.12
C ASN A 26 2.74 -4.90 0.23
N GLU A 27 3.87 -4.45 -0.29
CA GLU A 27 4.32 -3.06 -0.13
C GLU A 27 3.71 -2.19 -1.24
N MET A 28 3.42 -0.93 -0.89
CA MET A 28 2.84 0.06 -1.80
C MET A 28 3.93 0.89 -2.45
N TYR A 29 3.72 1.24 -3.71
CA TYR A 29 4.65 2.02 -4.52
C TYR A 29 3.91 3.01 -5.40
N THR A 30 4.57 4.10 -5.76
CA THR A 30 4.01 5.14 -6.63
C THR A 30 4.56 4.98 -8.05
N VAL A 31 3.67 4.88 -9.03
CA VAL A 31 4.06 4.84 -10.45
C VAL A 31 4.53 6.22 -10.89
N VAL A 32 5.76 6.35 -11.38
CA VAL A 32 6.32 7.61 -11.91
C VAL A 32 6.51 7.61 -13.42
N GLY A 33 6.37 6.44 -14.05
CA GLY A 33 6.49 6.32 -15.48
C GLY A 33 6.37 4.87 -15.94
N PHE A 34 6.50 4.70 -17.25
CA PHE A 34 6.38 3.42 -17.91
C PHE A 34 7.60 3.17 -18.79
N ASN A 35 7.99 1.91 -18.91
CA ASN A 35 8.96 1.49 -19.91
C ASN A 35 8.31 1.55 -21.30
N PRO A 36 8.91 2.25 -22.28
CA PRO A 36 8.33 2.40 -23.62
C PRO A 36 8.20 1.09 -24.43
N TYR A 37 8.84 0.00 -23.99
CA TYR A 37 8.86 -1.26 -24.74
C TYR A 37 7.88 -2.32 -24.24
N ASP A 38 7.61 -2.37 -22.92
CA ASP A 38 6.84 -3.44 -22.29
C ASP A 38 5.81 -2.94 -21.26
N ASP A 39 5.55 -1.63 -21.22
CA ASP A 39 4.67 -0.96 -20.26
C ASP A 39 5.00 -1.27 -18.78
N GLY A 40 6.24 -1.71 -18.50
CA GLY A 40 6.71 -1.95 -17.15
C GLY A 40 6.62 -0.70 -16.29
N LEU A 41 6.25 -0.86 -15.02
CA LEU A 41 6.09 0.22 -14.06
C LEU A 41 7.45 0.69 -13.54
N ILE A 42 7.72 1.98 -13.70
CA ILE A 42 8.82 2.67 -13.02
C ILE A 42 8.25 3.22 -11.70
N LEU A 43 8.90 2.86 -10.59
CA LEU A 43 8.43 3.20 -9.25
C LEU A 43 9.28 4.32 -8.63
N LYS A 44 8.65 5.19 -7.83
CA LYS A 44 9.34 6.30 -7.17
C LYS A 44 10.34 5.82 -6.11
N GLU A 45 9.91 4.86 -5.29
CA GLU A 45 10.60 4.46 -4.06
C GLU A 45 11.78 3.54 -4.35
N ILE A 46 11.69 2.75 -5.42
CA ILE A 46 12.68 1.73 -5.75
C ILE A 46 12.94 1.66 -7.25
N LYS A 47 14.21 1.56 -7.62
CA LYS A 47 14.63 1.39 -9.01
C LYS A 47 14.86 -0.09 -9.30
N SER A 48 14.39 -0.55 -10.46
CA SER A 48 14.71 -1.91 -10.92
C SER A 48 16.22 -2.03 -11.18
N PRO A 49 16.91 -3.00 -10.58
CA PRO A 49 18.37 -3.09 -10.66
C PRO A 49 18.90 -3.57 -12.01
N ARG A 50 18.05 -4.07 -12.92
CA ARG A 50 18.53 -4.77 -14.13
C ARG A 50 17.83 -4.44 -15.44
N SER A 51 16.72 -3.70 -15.45
CA SER A 51 16.14 -3.25 -16.71
C SER A 51 16.85 -1.97 -17.16
N GLY A 52 17.23 -1.89 -18.44
CA GLY A 52 17.80 -0.66 -19.03
C GLY A 52 16.92 0.58 -18.75
N CYS A 53 15.60 0.38 -18.67
CA CYS A 53 14.60 1.41 -18.38
C CYS A 53 14.18 1.51 -16.90
N LYS A 54 14.88 0.82 -15.98
CA LYS A 54 14.61 0.80 -14.52
C LYS A 54 13.15 0.50 -14.10
N ALA A 55 12.41 -0.27 -14.90
CA ALA A 55 11.03 -0.68 -14.68
C ALA A 55 10.88 -2.12 -14.15
N TYR A 56 9.71 -2.41 -13.58
CA TYR A 56 9.25 -3.73 -13.17
C TYR A 56 8.03 -4.15 -13.98
N ALA A 57 7.87 -5.45 -14.24
CA ALA A 57 6.72 -5.95 -14.99
C ALA A 57 5.39 -5.60 -14.29
N ALA A 58 4.41 -5.15 -15.07
CA ALA A 58 3.15 -4.58 -14.56
C ALA A 58 2.23 -5.64 -13.90
N ASP A 59 2.32 -6.89 -14.34
CA ASP A 59 1.61 -8.06 -13.79
C ASP A 59 1.96 -8.36 -12.33
N ARG A 60 3.08 -7.83 -11.84
CA ARG A 60 3.53 -7.96 -10.44
C ARG A 60 2.81 -7.01 -9.49
N PHE A 61 1.95 -6.13 -10.00
CA PHE A 61 1.28 -5.09 -9.23
C PHE A 61 -0.22 -5.17 -9.38
N ARG A 62 -0.92 -4.75 -8.33
CA ARG A 62 -2.37 -4.54 -8.33
C ARG A 62 -2.67 -3.10 -7.94
N LYS A 63 -3.71 -2.52 -8.51
CA LYS A 63 -4.22 -1.21 -8.11
C LYS A 63 -4.74 -1.25 -6.68
N VAL A 64 -4.47 -0.18 -5.92
CA VAL A 64 -5.14 0.03 -4.63
C VAL A 64 -6.57 0.45 -4.92
N ASP A 65 -7.51 -0.37 -4.47
CA ASP A 65 -8.93 -0.04 -4.52
C ASP A 65 -9.34 0.58 -3.18
N TYR A 66 -9.31 1.91 -3.13
CA TYR A 66 -9.71 2.66 -1.95
C TYR A 66 -11.20 2.49 -1.63
N ALA A 67 -12.06 2.35 -2.65
CA ALA A 67 -13.49 2.12 -2.44
C ALA A 67 -13.74 0.77 -1.75
N PHE A 68 -12.99 -0.27 -2.13
CA PHE A 68 -13.00 -1.53 -1.41
C PHE A 68 -12.51 -1.39 0.03
N ALA A 69 -11.40 -0.68 0.24
CA ALA A 69 -10.86 -0.45 1.59
C ALA A 69 -11.85 0.29 2.50
N ASP A 70 -12.47 1.36 1.99
CA ASP A 70 -13.47 2.16 2.72
C ASP A 70 -14.72 1.35 3.04
N LYS A 71 -15.17 0.49 2.10
CA LYS A 71 -16.29 -0.42 2.34
C LYS A 71 -15.97 -1.41 3.47
N ILE A 72 -14.80 -2.05 3.44
CA ILE A 72 -14.38 -2.99 4.48
C ILE A 72 -14.24 -2.30 5.84
N LEU A 73 -13.68 -1.08 5.87
CA LEU A 73 -13.57 -0.28 7.09
C LEU A 73 -14.95 0.05 7.67
N SER A 74 -15.88 0.45 6.80
CA SER A 74 -17.27 0.75 7.19
C SER A 74 -17.97 -0.49 7.76
N ASP A 75 -17.85 -1.63 7.08
CA ASP A 75 -18.44 -2.90 7.54
C ASP A 75 -17.87 -3.35 8.90
N LEU A 76 -16.56 -3.14 9.12
CA LEU A 76 -15.91 -3.44 10.40
C LEU A 76 -16.37 -2.50 11.51
N GLN A 77 -16.52 -1.20 11.23
CA GLN A 77 -17.04 -0.23 12.21
C GLN A 77 -18.46 -0.56 12.66
N LEU A 78 -19.32 -1.04 11.75
CA LEU A 78 -20.68 -1.47 12.09
C LEU A 78 -20.71 -2.75 12.94
N LYS A 79 -19.74 -3.66 12.76
CA LYS A 79 -19.64 -4.92 13.49
C LYS A 79 -18.97 -4.78 14.87
N LEU A 80 -18.19 -3.73 15.10
CA LEU A 80 -17.55 -3.53 16.38
C LEU A 80 -18.57 -3.03 17.42
N PRO A 81 -18.71 -3.72 18.56
CA PRO A 81 -19.59 -3.24 19.62
C PRO A 81 -19.08 -1.89 20.11
N LYS A 82 -19.97 -0.88 20.13
CA LYS A 82 -19.66 0.45 20.69
C LYS A 82 -19.20 0.26 22.14
N ARG A 83 -17.90 0.33 22.39
CA ARG A 83 -17.35 0.31 23.75
C ARG A 83 -17.86 1.55 24.46
N LYS A 84 -18.78 1.37 25.42
CA LYS A 84 -19.14 2.43 26.37
C LYS A 84 -17.92 2.66 27.28
N ILE A 85 -17.09 3.62 26.93
CA ILE A 85 -16.03 4.08 27.83
C ILE A 85 -16.71 4.83 28.97
N LYS A 86 -16.82 4.20 30.14
CA LYS A 86 -17.22 4.90 31.36
C LYS A 86 -16.03 5.72 31.85
N PHE A 87 -16.02 7.01 31.55
CA PHE A 87 -15.08 7.93 32.17
C PHE A 87 -15.46 8.15 33.64
N ASN A 88 -14.73 7.52 34.55
CA ASN A 88 -14.83 7.79 35.98
C ASN A 88 -14.00 9.03 36.30
N PHE A 89 -14.60 10.22 36.22
CA PHE A 89 -13.99 11.45 36.72
C PHE A 89 -13.96 11.41 38.25
N LYS A 90 -12.87 10.92 38.83
CA LYS A 90 -12.60 11.08 40.26
C LYS A 90 -12.35 12.57 40.52
N LYS A 91 -13.37 13.30 40.99
CA LYS A 91 -13.21 14.66 41.53
C LYS A 91 -12.23 14.61 42.70
N ARG A 92 -10.97 15.00 42.45
CA ARG A 92 -10.04 15.31 43.54
C ARG A 92 -10.52 16.62 44.17
N ARG A 93 -11.15 16.52 45.35
CA ARG A 93 -11.40 17.69 46.21
C ARG A 93 -10.03 18.19 46.67
N PHE A 94 -9.66 19.38 46.23
CA PHE A 94 -8.59 20.13 46.88
C PHE A 94 -9.18 20.76 48.14
N HIS A 95 -8.77 20.27 49.30
CA HIS A 95 -8.92 21.02 50.55
C HIS A 95 -7.79 22.04 50.63
N ARG A 96 -8.18 23.31 50.71
CA ARG A 96 -7.37 24.39 51.26
C ARG A 96 -8.13 24.96 52.45
#